data_AF-A0A959ELY4-F1
#
_entry.id   AF-A0A959ELY4-F1
#
_cell.length_a   1.000
_cell.length_b   1.000
_cell.length_c   1.000
_cell.angle_alpha   90.00
_cell.angle_beta   90.00
_cell.angle_gamma   90.00
#
_symmetry.space_group_name_H-M   'P 1'
#
loop_
_entity.id
_entity.type
_entity.pdbx_description
1 polymer ?
#
loop_
_entity_poly.entity_id
_entity_poly.type
_entity_poly.pdbx_seq_one_letter_code
_entity_poly.pdbx_strand_id
1 'polypeptide(L)'
;FDYDADGRLDLFVGSRSIPGRYGLAPRSFLLHNEGQGRFSETTGTILPGLGEVGMVTDACWLPGSRQLLVVGEWMPVVVADFSATPATLDRRGPSGWWNTVEAVDLDQNGRPDLLLGNLGRNTNLGSPGATVQLTLHVADFDGNGSTDPILGYFRDGKHYPFAGKDELAQQLVPVKKRFVQYEAFAASDLETIFGKQALEQANRLQAELLASAVWKDFPEGSPEPLPGEAQYSPLMALTAADVDADGRPDVLGGGNFYGCPPAIGRLAASRGLTLLNED
;
A
#
# COMPACT_ATOMS: atom_id res chain seq x y z
N PHE A 1 16.49 -3.77 -14.07
CA PHE A 1 17.78 -3.73 -13.36
C PHE A 1 18.43 -5.09 -13.57
N ASP A 2 19.75 -5.16 -13.50
CA ASP A 2 20.53 -6.40 -13.69
C ASP A 2 20.88 -6.96 -12.31
N TYR A 3 20.06 -7.89 -11.79
CA TYR A 3 20.16 -8.31 -10.38
C TYR A 3 21.34 -9.24 -10.13
N ASP A 4 21.80 -9.97 -11.14
CA ASP A 4 22.94 -10.89 -11.06
C ASP A 4 24.25 -10.31 -11.62
N ALA A 5 24.19 -9.12 -12.22
CA ALA A 5 25.28 -8.40 -12.86
C ALA A 5 25.89 -9.13 -14.07
N ASP A 6 25.05 -9.74 -14.89
CA ASP A 6 25.46 -10.39 -16.13
C ASP A 6 25.46 -9.47 -17.37
N GLY A 7 25.10 -8.20 -17.17
CA GLY A 7 24.99 -7.16 -18.18
C GLY A 7 23.63 -7.10 -18.88
N ARG A 8 22.64 -7.90 -18.47
CA ARG A 8 21.29 -7.92 -19.04
C ARG A 8 20.28 -7.41 -18.01
N LEU A 9 19.37 -6.56 -18.45
CA LEU A 9 18.31 -6.06 -17.56
C LEU A 9 17.23 -7.14 -17.37
N ASP A 10 17.01 -7.52 -16.12
CA ASP A 10 15.90 -8.35 -15.66
C ASP A 10 14.63 -7.54 -15.40
N LEU A 11 13.52 -8.25 -15.18
CA LEU A 11 12.20 -7.66 -14.95
C LEU A 11 11.59 -8.14 -13.63
N PHE A 12 11.11 -7.19 -12.83
CA PHE A 12 10.15 -7.46 -11.77
C PHE A 12 8.76 -7.06 -12.23
N VAL A 13 7.78 -7.94 -12.02
CA VAL A 13 6.37 -7.71 -12.33
C VAL A 13 5.56 -7.83 -11.05
N GLY A 14 5.18 -6.69 -10.50
CA GLY A 14 4.29 -6.59 -9.34
C GLY A 14 2.83 -6.81 -9.74
N SER A 15 2.09 -7.54 -8.91
CA SER A 15 0.65 -7.72 -9.08
C SER A 15 -0.11 -7.03 -7.94
N ARG A 16 -1.15 -6.25 -8.29
CA ARG A 16 -1.95 -5.51 -7.31
C ARG A 16 -3.14 -6.29 -6.75
N SER A 17 -3.94 -6.91 -7.62
CA SER A 17 -5.22 -7.51 -7.20
C SER A 17 -5.63 -8.70 -8.04
N ILE A 18 -6.34 -9.65 -7.41
CA ILE A 18 -7.08 -10.72 -8.09
C ILE A 18 -8.52 -10.22 -8.32
N PRO A 19 -9.06 -10.28 -9.55
CA PRO A 19 -10.44 -9.86 -9.83
C PRO A 19 -11.45 -10.52 -8.89
N GLY A 20 -12.26 -9.70 -8.21
CA GLY A 20 -13.28 -10.16 -7.25
C GLY A 20 -12.74 -10.67 -5.90
N ARG A 21 -11.43 -10.56 -5.63
CA ARG A 21 -10.81 -11.03 -4.38
C ARG A 21 -9.81 -10.01 -3.81
N TYR A 22 -10.27 -8.77 -3.65
CA TYR A 22 -9.48 -7.70 -3.04
C TYR A 22 -9.05 -8.08 -1.61
N GLY A 23 -7.79 -7.77 -1.25
CA GLY A 23 -7.22 -8.14 0.04
C GLY A 23 -6.59 -9.54 0.09
N LEU A 24 -6.55 -10.27 -1.03
CA LEU A 24 -5.65 -11.41 -1.21
C LEU A 24 -4.39 -10.96 -1.95
N ALA A 25 -3.22 -11.41 -1.50
CA ALA A 25 -1.95 -11.13 -2.18
C ALA A 25 -1.88 -11.90 -3.51
N PRO A 26 -1.90 -11.23 -4.67
CA PRO A 26 -1.65 -11.89 -5.95
C PRO A 26 -0.17 -12.25 -6.10
N ARG A 27 0.12 -13.18 -7.02
CA ARG A 27 1.51 -13.57 -7.29
C ARG A 27 2.25 -12.48 -8.08
N SER A 28 3.38 -12.02 -7.55
CA SER A 28 4.37 -11.20 -8.26
C SER A 28 5.48 -12.09 -8.85
N PHE A 29 6.22 -11.56 -9.83
CA PHE A 29 7.20 -12.35 -10.59
C PHE A 29 8.54 -11.63 -10.74
N LEU A 30 9.63 -12.38 -10.58
CA LEU A 30 10.95 -12.04 -11.04
C LEU A 30 11.25 -12.85 -12.31
N LEU A 31 11.58 -12.15 -13.38
CA LEU A 31 11.90 -12.73 -14.68
C LEU A 31 13.36 -12.46 -15.02
N HIS A 32 14.17 -13.51 -15.06
CA HIS A 32 15.56 -13.45 -15.45
C HIS A 32 15.70 -13.33 -16.97
N ASN A 33 16.55 -12.43 -17.44
CA ASN A 33 16.78 -12.21 -18.86
C ASN A 33 17.84 -13.18 -19.40
N GLU A 34 17.40 -14.15 -20.20
CA GLU A 34 18.26 -15.14 -20.86
C GLU A 34 18.92 -14.59 -22.15
N GLY A 35 18.61 -13.33 -22.52
CA GLY A 35 19.01 -12.72 -23.77
C GLY A 35 18.02 -12.97 -24.92
N GLN A 36 18.19 -12.22 -26.02
CA GLN A 36 17.36 -12.34 -27.23
C GLN A 36 15.84 -12.18 -26.98
N GLY A 37 15.46 -11.43 -25.93
CA GLY A 37 14.07 -11.23 -25.53
C GLY A 37 13.43 -12.44 -24.85
N ARG A 38 14.21 -13.43 -24.41
CA ARG A 38 13.74 -14.59 -23.66
C ARG A 38 13.88 -14.34 -22.16
N PHE A 39 12.84 -14.70 -21.42
CA PHE A 39 12.81 -14.56 -19.96
C PHE A 39 12.42 -15.88 -19.30
N SER A 40 13.07 -16.20 -18.19
CA SER A 40 12.72 -17.33 -17.32
C SER A 40 12.15 -16.84 -15.99
N GLU A 41 11.10 -17.47 -15.48
CA GLU A 41 10.51 -17.10 -14.19
C GLU A 41 11.34 -17.72 -13.05
N THR A 42 11.99 -16.87 -12.25
CA THR A 42 12.99 -17.28 -11.25
C THR A 42 12.62 -16.86 -9.83
N THR A 43 11.39 -16.39 -9.59
CA THR A 43 10.96 -15.89 -8.28
C THR A 43 11.18 -16.92 -7.18
N GLY A 44 10.69 -18.15 -7.39
CA GLY A 44 10.76 -19.21 -6.38
C GLY A 44 12.16 -19.76 -6.13
N THR A 45 13.10 -19.54 -7.05
CA THR A 45 14.48 -20.04 -6.94
C THR A 45 15.42 -18.99 -6.38
N ILE A 46 15.26 -17.74 -6.77
CA ILE A 46 16.11 -16.62 -6.32
C ILE A 46 15.62 -16.06 -4.99
N LEU A 47 14.30 -15.86 -4.84
CA LEU A 47 13.70 -15.27 -3.64
C LEU A 47 12.28 -15.81 -3.37
N PRO A 48 12.13 -17.00 -2.74
CA PRO A 48 10.85 -17.68 -2.55
C PRO A 48 9.71 -16.85 -1.92
N GLY A 49 10.03 -15.77 -1.18
CA GLY A 49 9.04 -14.87 -0.58
C GLY A 49 8.59 -13.70 -1.47
N LEU A 50 9.31 -13.40 -2.56
CA LEU A 50 9.03 -12.25 -3.42
C LEU A 50 7.69 -12.40 -4.17
N GLY A 51 7.26 -13.62 -4.44
CA GLY A 51 6.02 -13.89 -5.14
C GLY A 51 4.77 -13.51 -4.35
N GLU A 52 4.84 -13.47 -3.03
CA GLU A 52 3.69 -13.28 -2.13
C GLU A 52 3.86 -12.02 -1.25
N VAL A 53 4.56 -11.01 -1.78
CA VAL A 53 4.91 -9.79 -1.02
C VAL A 53 3.72 -8.95 -0.60
N GLY A 54 2.61 -9.02 -1.33
CA GLY A 54 1.40 -8.27 -1.05
C GLY A 54 0.73 -7.75 -2.32
N MET A 55 -0.04 -6.67 -2.16
CA MET A 55 -0.80 -6.03 -3.23
C MET A 55 0.02 -4.89 -3.84
N VAL A 56 0.97 -5.24 -4.71
CA VAL A 56 1.99 -4.33 -5.23
C VAL A 56 1.37 -3.24 -6.10
N THR A 57 1.68 -1.99 -5.78
CA THR A 57 1.27 -0.80 -6.55
C THR A 57 2.42 -0.19 -7.32
N ASP A 58 3.64 -0.28 -6.76
CA ASP A 58 4.83 0.29 -7.37
C ASP A 58 6.12 -0.37 -6.84
N ALA A 59 7.20 -0.21 -7.59
CA ALA A 59 8.51 -0.68 -7.20
C ALA A 59 9.62 0.15 -7.86
N CYS A 60 10.68 0.45 -7.12
CA CYS A 60 11.85 1.15 -7.64
C CYS A 60 13.14 0.46 -7.19
N TRP A 61 14.20 0.60 -7.99
CA TRP A 61 15.52 0.11 -7.62
C TRP A 61 16.25 1.20 -6.86
N LEU A 62 16.85 0.84 -5.73
CA LEU A 62 17.65 1.77 -4.96
C LEU A 62 18.92 2.14 -5.75
N PRO A 63 19.20 3.44 -6.00
CA PRO A 63 20.34 3.84 -6.81
C PRO A 63 21.66 3.28 -6.30
N GLY A 64 22.48 2.73 -7.20
CA GLY A 64 23.81 2.20 -6.87
C GLY A 64 23.83 0.90 -6.05
N SER A 65 22.67 0.29 -5.77
CA SER A 65 22.58 -0.98 -5.04
C SER A 65 21.86 -2.07 -5.85
N ARG A 66 21.91 -3.32 -5.37
CA ARG A 66 21.11 -4.44 -5.91
C ARG A 66 19.85 -4.69 -5.09
N GLN A 67 19.25 -3.61 -4.59
CA GLN A 67 18.04 -3.67 -3.78
C GLN A 67 16.83 -3.14 -4.57
N LEU A 68 15.77 -3.95 -4.59
CA LEU A 68 14.47 -3.58 -5.11
C LEU A 68 13.56 -3.21 -3.94
N LEU A 69 13.01 -2.01 -3.99
CA LEU A 69 11.97 -1.55 -3.09
C LEU A 69 10.62 -1.85 -3.71
N VAL A 70 9.72 -2.46 -2.95
CA VAL A 70 8.37 -2.80 -3.38
C VAL A 70 7.38 -2.24 -2.37
N VAL A 71 6.39 -1.50 -2.87
CA VAL A 71 5.31 -0.94 -2.05
C VAL A 71 3.95 -1.36 -2.59
N GLY A 72 2.95 -1.29 -1.72
CA GLY A 72 1.61 -1.76 -2.05
C GLY A 72 0.57 -1.40 -1.01
N GLU A 73 -0.66 -1.81 -1.32
CA GLU A 73 -1.78 -1.66 -0.41
C GLU A 73 -1.63 -2.65 0.75
N TRP A 74 -1.87 -2.17 1.98
CA TRP A 74 -1.88 -2.95 3.21
C TRP A 74 -0.57 -3.65 3.58
N MET A 75 0.56 -3.12 3.12
CA MET A 75 1.87 -3.71 3.36
C MET A 75 2.90 -2.64 3.77
N PRO A 76 3.96 -3.03 4.51
CA PRO A 76 5.13 -2.17 4.71
C PRO A 76 5.95 -2.05 3.41
N VAL A 77 6.99 -1.22 3.43
CA VAL A 77 7.99 -1.21 2.35
C VAL A 77 8.75 -2.53 2.40
N VAL A 78 8.76 -3.27 1.29
CA VAL A 78 9.54 -4.50 1.15
C VAL A 78 10.87 -4.18 0.48
N VAL A 79 11.96 -4.69 1.04
CA VAL A 79 13.31 -4.59 0.47
C VAL A 79 13.74 -5.99 0.04
N ALA A 80 13.88 -6.22 -1.26
CA ALA A 80 14.47 -7.43 -1.80
C ALA A 80 15.93 -7.15 -2.17
N ASP A 81 16.87 -7.84 -1.51
CA ASP A 81 18.30 -7.63 -1.66
C ASP A 81 18.96 -8.80 -2.40
N PHE A 82 19.49 -8.50 -3.59
CA PHE A 82 20.14 -9.47 -4.49
C PHE A 82 21.68 -9.43 -4.39
N SER A 83 22.24 -8.77 -3.37
CA SER A 83 23.69 -8.70 -3.17
C SER A 83 24.32 -10.03 -2.70
N ALA A 84 23.50 -10.93 -2.14
CA ALA A 84 23.92 -12.22 -1.63
C ALA A 84 23.16 -13.38 -2.29
N THR A 85 23.67 -14.61 -2.11
CA THR A 85 23.00 -15.85 -2.50
C THR A 85 22.85 -16.76 -1.28
N PRO A 86 21.62 -17.09 -0.85
CA PRO A 86 20.34 -16.65 -1.41
C PRO A 86 20.11 -15.14 -1.22
N ALA A 87 19.29 -14.55 -2.10
CA ALA A 87 18.80 -13.19 -1.91
C ALA A 87 17.95 -13.12 -0.62
N THR A 88 17.83 -11.93 -0.05
CA THR A 88 17.08 -11.73 1.19
C THR A 88 15.88 -10.81 0.96
N LEU A 89 14.89 -10.93 1.84
CA LEU A 89 13.69 -10.11 1.82
C LEU A 89 13.41 -9.57 3.21
N ASP A 90 13.25 -8.26 3.30
CA ASP A 90 12.99 -7.56 4.54
C ASP A 90 11.75 -6.67 4.42
N ARG A 91 11.11 -6.37 5.55
CA ARG A 91 9.90 -5.54 5.65
C ARG A 91 10.17 -4.40 6.62
N ARG A 92 10.05 -3.17 6.14
CA ARG A 92 10.50 -1.96 6.85
C ARG A 92 9.35 -0.98 7.01
N GLY A 93 9.24 -0.41 8.21
CA GLY A 93 8.33 0.70 8.51
C GLY A 93 6.87 0.26 8.70
N PRO A 94 5.95 1.22 8.83
CA PRO A 94 4.53 0.95 9.00
C PRO A 94 3.92 0.38 7.72
N SER A 95 2.91 -0.46 7.91
CA SER A 95 1.99 -0.82 6.83
C SER A 95 1.20 0.41 6.38
N GLY A 96 0.98 0.53 5.07
CA GLY A 96 0.24 1.67 4.52
C GLY A 96 -0.61 1.29 3.33
N TRP A 97 -1.31 2.28 2.79
CA TRP A 97 -2.06 2.15 1.55
C TRP A 97 -1.25 2.78 0.40
N TRP A 98 -0.01 2.30 0.27
CA TRP A 98 1.00 2.88 -0.62
C TRP A 98 0.60 2.75 -2.08
N ASN A 99 0.80 3.81 -2.86
CA ASN A 99 0.49 3.88 -4.28
C ASN A 99 1.74 4.02 -5.16
N THR A 100 2.81 4.66 -4.66
CA THR A 100 4.04 4.90 -5.42
C THR A 100 5.25 5.07 -4.51
N VAL A 101 6.44 4.76 -5.02
CA VAL A 101 7.73 4.96 -4.34
C VAL A 101 8.76 5.51 -5.32
N GLU A 102 9.49 6.53 -4.89
CA GLU A 102 10.65 7.08 -5.61
C GLU A 102 11.84 7.12 -4.64
N ALA A 103 13.01 6.67 -5.10
CA ALA A 103 14.24 6.72 -4.33
C ALA A 103 15.14 7.84 -4.87
N VAL A 104 15.52 8.78 -4.01
CA VAL A 104 16.29 9.98 -4.38
C VAL A 104 17.10 10.46 -3.18
N ASP A 105 18.30 10.99 -3.42
CA ASP A 105 19.10 11.67 -2.40
C ASP A 105 18.69 13.16 -2.38
N LEU A 106 17.73 13.54 -1.50
CA LEU A 106 17.14 14.88 -1.48
C LEU A 106 18.09 15.90 -0.87
N ASP A 107 18.86 15.51 0.14
CA ASP A 107 19.79 16.37 0.87
C ASP A 107 21.25 16.29 0.35
N GLN A 108 21.46 15.49 -0.71
CA GLN A 108 22.75 15.31 -1.39
C GLN A 108 23.86 14.77 -0.48
N ASN A 109 23.49 13.99 0.53
CA ASN A 109 24.43 13.43 1.51
C ASN A 109 25.05 12.09 1.06
N GLY A 110 24.64 11.57 -0.11
CA GLY A 110 25.06 10.30 -0.66
C GLY A 110 24.28 9.09 -0.13
N ARG A 111 23.24 9.29 0.68
CA ARG A 111 22.31 8.25 1.14
C ARG A 111 20.94 8.46 0.48
N PRO A 112 20.26 7.38 0.11
CA PRO A 112 18.95 7.49 -0.50
C PRO A 112 17.86 7.81 0.53
N ASP A 113 16.99 8.74 0.17
CA ASP A 113 15.69 8.95 0.81
C ASP A 113 14.59 8.27 -0.02
N LEU A 114 13.49 7.90 0.63
CA LEU A 114 12.30 7.39 -0.06
C LEU A 114 11.17 8.40 -0.01
N LEU A 115 10.69 8.81 -1.18
CA LEU A 115 9.42 9.50 -1.33
C LEU A 115 8.32 8.45 -1.51
N LEU A 116 7.32 8.47 -0.63
CA LEU A 116 6.26 7.47 -0.57
C LEU A 116 4.90 8.13 -0.76
N GLY A 117 4.24 7.80 -1.87
CA GLY A 117 2.87 8.24 -2.13
C GLY A 117 1.86 7.28 -1.52
N ASN A 118 0.88 7.80 -0.79
CA ASN A 118 -0.13 7.01 -0.08
C ASN A 118 -1.54 7.56 -0.37
N LEU A 119 -2.59 7.05 0.30
CA LEU A 119 -3.97 7.50 0.15
C LEU A 119 -4.17 8.99 0.51
N GLY A 120 -3.36 9.50 1.45
CA GLY A 120 -3.48 10.86 1.99
C GLY A 120 -4.44 10.93 3.18
N ARG A 121 -4.42 12.08 3.86
CA ARG A 121 -5.22 12.33 5.09
C ARG A 121 -6.56 12.99 4.81
N ASN A 122 -6.80 13.49 3.59
CA ASN A 122 -8.06 14.11 3.20
C ASN A 122 -9.10 13.06 2.77
N THR A 123 -9.37 12.12 3.67
CA THR A 123 -10.40 11.09 3.49
C THR A 123 -11.15 10.90 4.81
N ASN A 124 -12.34 10.32 4.76
CA ASN A 124 -13.06 9.91 5.98
C ASN A 124 -12.52 8.59 6.57
N LEU A 125 -11.43 8.05 6.00
CA LEU A 125 -10.76 6.83 6.45
C LEU A 125 -9.62 7.09 7.43
N GLY A 126 -9.21 8.35 7.60
CA GLY A 126 -8.19 8.75 8.53
C GLY A 126 -8.47 10.13 9.12
N SER A 127 -7.88 10.40 10.29
CA SER A 127 -7.93 11.73 10.91
C SER A 127 -6.51 12.28 11.04
N PRO A 128 -6.26 13.55 10.71
CA PRO A 128 -4.97 14.19 10.97
C PRO A 128 -4.56 14.04 12.44
N GLY A 129 -3.32 13.57 12.69
CA GLY A 129 -2.77 13.42 14.05
C GLY A 129 -3.26 12.21 14.84
N ALA A 130 -4.18 11.40 14.30
CA ALA A 130 -4.55 10.12 14.90
C ALA A 130 -3.64 9.01 14.36
N THR A 131 -3.26 8.06 15.22
CA THR A 131 -2.75 6.76 14.76
C THR A 131 -3.87 6.08 13.99
N VAL A 132 -3.77 6.06 12.67
CA VAL A 132 -4.77 5.39 11.84
C VAL A 132 -4.54 3.89 11.97
N GLN A 133 -5.58 3.15 12.34
CA GLN A 133 -5.57 1.70 12.31
C GLN A 133 -6.79 1.24 11.51
N LEU A 134 -6.61 1.19 10.19
CA LEU A 134 -7.56 0.52 9.33
C LEU A 134 -7.23 -0.95 9.27
N THR A 135 -8.25 -1.78 9.19
CA THR A 135 -8.09 -3.21 8.96
C THR A 135 -8.93 -3.64 7.77
N LEU A 136 -8.49 -4.71 7.12
CA LEU A 136 -9.29 -5.43 6.15
C LEU A 136 -9.37 -6.88 6.59
N HIS A 137 -10.59 -7.37 6.85
CA HIS A 137 -10.85 -8.78 7.11
C HIS A 137 -11.40 -9.42 5.83
N VAL A 138 -10.70 -10.42 5.31
CA VAL A 138 -11.09 -11.13 4.08
C VAL A 138 -11.39 -12.58 4.41
N ALA A 139 -12.66 -12.97 4.29
CA ALA A 139 -13.16 -14.33 4.49
C ALA A 139 -14.44 -14.55 3.68
N ASP A 140 -14.94 -15.77 3.60
CA ASP A 140 -16.29 -16.07 3.11
C ASP A 140 -17.27 -16.03 4.29
N PHE A 141 -17.79 -14.84 4.62
CA PHE A 141 -18.55 -14.60 5.85
C PHE A 141 -19.98 -15.15 5.78
N ASP A 142 -20.52 -15.40 4.59
CA ASP A 142 -21.86 -15.99 4.40
C ASP A 142 -21.85 -17.41 3.83
N GLY A 143 -20.68 -17.97 3.52
CA GLY A 143 -20.49 -19.35 3.08
C GLY A 143 -20.90 -19.58 1.62
N ASN A 144 -20.82 -18.55 0.78
CA ASN A 144 -21.24 -18.62 -0.63
C ASN A 144 -20.11 -18.98 -1.61
N GLY A 145 -18.87 -19.14 -1.12
CA GLY A 145 -17.68 -19.48 -1.90
C GLY A 145 -16.90 -18.28 -2.45
N SER A 146 -17.37 -17.05 -2.21
CA SER A 146 -16.68 -15.80 -2.56
C SER A 146 -16.04 -15.19 -1.32
N THR A 147 -14.99 -14.38 -1.52
CA THR A 147 -14.37 -13.64 -0.42
C THR A 147 -15.03 -12.28 -0.24
N ASP A 148 -15.30 -11.93 1.01
CA ASP A 148 -15.90 -10.69 1.45
C ASP A 148 -14.85 -9.81 2.14
N PRO A 149 -14.38 -8.72 1.49
CA PRO A 149 -13.46 -7.77 2.09
C PRO A 149 -14.21 -6.79 3.01
N ILE A 150 -14.04 -6.94 4.32
CA ILE A 150 -14.67 -6.09 5.34
C ILE A 150 -13.65 -5.08 5.87
N LEU A 151 -13.83 -3.82 5.48
CA LEU A 151 -13.04 -2.69 5.97
C LEU A 151 -13.50 -2.30 7.38
N GLY A 152 -12.55 -2.26 8.32
CA GLY A 152 -12.78 -1.93 9.71
C GLY A 152 -11.92 -0.78 10.20
N TYR A 153 -12.38 -0.11 11.26
CA TYR A 153 -11.64 0.95 11.94
C TYR A 153 -11.89 0.90 13.45
N PHE A 154 -10.91 1.39 14.21
CA PHE A 154 -11.03 1.47 15.67
C PHE A 154 -11.59 2.82 16.10
N ARG A 155 -12.56 2.79 17.03
CA ARG A 155 -13.11 3.97 17.71
C ARG A 155 -13.45 3.62 19.15
N ASP A 156 -12.95 4.43 20.10
CA ASP A 156 -13.20 4.26 21.54
C ASP A 156 -12.88 2.82 22.03
N GLY A 157 -11.79 2.24 21.52
CA GLY A 157 -11.33 0.88 21.86
C GLY A 157 -12.12 -0.27 21.23
N LYS A 158 -13.14 0.04 20.40
CA LYS A 158 -13.96 -0.95 19.69
C LYS A 158 -13.70 -0.94 18.19
N HIS A 159 -13.94 -2.08 17.55
CA HIS A 159 -13.63 -2.30 16.14
C HIS A 159 -14.91 -2.34 15.29
N TYR A 160 -15.17 -1.30 14.51
CA TYR A 160 -16.42 -1.15 13.76
C TYR A 160 -16.22 -1.36 12.27
N PRO A 161 -17.25 -1.85 11.54
CA PRO A 161 -17.22 -1.83 10.09
C PRO A 161 -17.28 -0.39 9.59
N PHE A 162 -16.54 -0.11 8.53
CA PHE A 162 -16.67 1.16 7.81
C PHE A 162 -17.97 1.21 6.99
N ALA A 163 -18.33 0.09 6.37
CA ALA A 163 -19.55 -0.04 5.59
C ALA A 163 -20.80 0.06 6.48
N GLY A 164 -21.82 0.78 5.97
CA GLY A 164 -23.11 0.89 6.64
C GLY A 164 -23.93 -0.39 6.57
N LYS A 165 -25.01 -0.45 7.35
CA LYS A 165 -25.93 -1.60 7.39
C LYS A 165 -26.40 -2.02 5.99
N ASP A 166 -26.82 -1.07 5.16
CA ASP A 166 -27.40 -1.37 3.86
C ASP A 166 -26.37 -1.92 2.86
N GLU A 167 -25.16 -1.39 2.87
CA GLU A 167 -24.06 -1.87 2.04
C GLU A 167 -23.70 -3.31 2.40
N LEU A 168 -23.54 -3.60 3.70
CA LEU A 168 -23.28 -4.97 4.17
C LEU A 168 -24.46 -5.90 3.91
N ALA A 169 -25.70 -5.45 4.11
CA ALA A 169 -26.90 -6.27 3.89
C ALA A 169 -27.18 -6.56 2.40
N GLN A 170 -26.64 -5.75 1.48
CA GLN A 170 -26.68 -6.02 0.04
C GLN A 170 -25.75 -7.18 -0.35
N GLN A 171 -24.63 -7.32 0.35
CA GLN A 171 -23.62 -8.35 0.08
C GLN A 171 -23.84 -9.62 0.91
N LEU A 172 -24.27 -9.48 2.16
CA LEU A 172 -24.30 -10.55 3.16
C LEU A 172 -25.72 -10.80 3.68
N VAL A 173 -26.33 -11.89 3.23
CA VAL A 173 -27.68 -12.31 3.65
C VAL A 173 -27.82 -12.47 5.17
N PRO A 174 -26.82 -13.00 5.92
CA PRO A 174 -26.89 -13.09 7.38
C PRO A 174 -27.04 -11.72 8.07
N VAL A 175 -26.33 -10.69 7.59
CA VAL A 175 -26.43 -9.32 8.11
C VAL A 175 -27.84 -8.77 7.90
N LYS A 176 -28.39 -8.95 6.68
CA LYS A 176 -29.76 -8.54 6.33
C LYS A 176 -30.82 -9.16 7.24
N LYS A 177 -30.67 -10.44 7.58
CA LYS A 177 -31.62 -11.17 8.45
C LYS A 177 -31.49 -10.77 9.92
N ARG A 178 -30.27 -10.56 10.40
CA ARG A 178 -29.98 -10.29 11.81
C ARG A 178 -30.27 -8.85 12.21
N PHE A 179 -29.97 -7.88 11.34
CA PHE A 179 -30.05 -6.46 11.63
C PHE A 179 -31.23 -5.78 10.92
N VAL A 180 -32.47 -6.09 11.33
CA VAL A 180 -33.68 -5.50 10.72
C VAL A 180 -33.79 -4.00 11.02
N GLN A 181 -33.42 -3.57 12.23
CA GLN A 181 -33.42 -2.15 12.65
C GLN A 181 -32.02 -1.55 12.56
N TYR A 182 -31.89 -0.28 12.17
CA TYR A 182 -30.59 0.40 12.09
C TYR A 182 -29.95 0.61 13.46
N GLU A 183 -30.75 0.86 14.49
CA GLU A 183 -30.26 1.05 15.87
C GLU A 183 -29.45 -0.16 16.37
N ALA A 184 -29.93 -1.38 16.09
CA ALA A 184 -29.24 -2.60 16.48
C ALA A 184 -27.88 -2.76 15.77
N PHE A 185 -27.81 -2.34 14.49
CA PHE A 185 -26.55 -2.36 13.74
C PHE A 185 -25.58 -1.29 14.24
N ALA A 186 -26.06 -0.06 14.47
CA ALA A 186 -25.24 1.07 14.90
C ALA A 186 -24.53 0.82 16.26
N ALA A 187 -25.12 -0.01 17.12
CA ALA A 187 -24.53 -0.41 18.39
C ALA A 187 -23.56 -1.61 18.30
N SER A 188 -23.41 -2.23 17.12
CA SER A 188 -22.66 -3.47 16.94
C SER A 188 -21.26 -3.22 16.38
N ASP A 189 -20.26 -3.81 17.02
CA ASP A 189 -18.90 -3.92 16.49
C ASP A 189 -18.75 -5.13 15.54
N LEU A 190 -17.60 -5.26 14.88
CA LEU A 190 -17.33 -6.36 13.96
C LEU A 190 -17.47 -7.73 14.63
N GLU A 191 -17.03 -7.87 15.88
CA GLU A 191 -17.16 -9.13 16.63
C GLU A 191 -18.64 -9.47 16.88
N THR A 192 -19.47 -8.47 17.20
CA THR A 192 -20.91 -8.65 17.34
C THR A 192 -21.53 -9.06 16.00
N ILE A 193 -21.12 -8.45 14.88
CA ILE A 193 -21.70 -8.70 13.55
C ILE A 193 -21.32 -10.09 13.03
N PHE A 194 -20.02 -10.42 13.01
CA PHE A 194 -19.46 -11.60 12.34
C PHE A 194 -19.08 -12.74 13.29
N GLY A 195 -18.91 -12.45 14.58
CA GLY A 195 -18.41 -13.41 15.56
C GLY A 195 -16.88 -13.45 15.60
N LYS A 196 -16.34 -13.60 16.80
CA LYS A 196 -14.89 -13.63 17.08
C LYS A 196 -14.15 -14.67 16.23
N GLN A 197 -14.68 -15.90 16.18
CA GLN A 197 -14.04 -17.00 15.47
C GLN A 197 -13.90 -16.74 13.96
N ALA A 198 -14.92 -16.14 13.34
CA ALA A 198 -14.86 -15.83 11.90
C ALA A 198 -13.80 -14.74 11.62
N LEU A 199 -13.69 -13.74 12.49
CA LEU A 199 -12.68 -12.68 12.36
C LEU A 199 -11.26 -13.18 12.60
N GLU A 200 -11.06 -14.12 13.53
CA GLU A 200 -9.76 -14.74 13.81
C GLU A 200 -9.28 -15.66 12.67
N GLN A 201 -10.22 -16.27 11.93
CA GLN A 201 -9.91 -17.11 10.76
C GLN A 201 -9.78 -16.31 9.47
N ALA A 202 -10.26 -15.07 9.44
CA ALA A 202 -10.14 -14.19 8.27
C ALA A 202 -8.69 -13.79 8.02
N ASN A 203 -8.33 -13.63 6.74
CA ASN A 203 -7.09 -12.97 6.40
C ASN A 203 -7.20 -11.50 6.84
N ARG A 204 -6.40 -11.10 7.83
CA ARG A 204 -6.42 -9.74 8.39
C ARG A 204 -5.25 -8.95 7.86
N LEU A 205 -5.55 -7.89 7.12
CA LEU A 205 -4.60 -6.87 6.72
C LEU A 205 -4.77 -5.61 7.59
N GLN A 206 -3.72 -4.80 7.68
CA GLN A 206 -3.72 -3.57 8.47
C GLN A 206 -2.97 -2.47 7.73
N ALA A 207 -3.45 -1.23 7.87
CA ALA A 207 -2.72 -0.03 7.47
C ALA A 207 -2.59 0.88 8.69
N GLU A 208 -1.34 1.19 9.04
CA GLU A 208 -0.94 2.01 10.18
C GLU A 208 -0.68 3.47 9.76
N LEU A 209 -0.39 3.69 8.48
CA LEU A 209 -0.10 5.00 7.92
C LEU A 209 -0.85 5.21 6.59
N LEU A 210 -1.61 6.30 6.51
CA LEU A 210 -2.25 6.75 5.27
C LEU A 210 -1.58 8.00 4.68
N ALA A 211 -0.70 8.66 5.45
CA ALA A 211 -0.04 9.86 4.98
C ALA A 211 0.98 9.52 3.89
N SER A 212 1.02 10.32 2.84
CA SER A 212 2.21 10.36 1.96
C SER A 212 3.38 10.85 2.79
N ALA A 213 4.56 10.27 2.60
CA ALA A 213 5.69 10.42 3.52
C ALA A 213 7.02 10.54 2.77
N VAL A 214 8.00 11.14 3.44
CA VAL A 214 9.41 11.04 3.10
C VAL A 214 10.09 10.19 4.17
N TRP A 215 10.93 9.24 3.77
CA TRP A 215 11.76 8.45 4.66
C TRP A 215 13.20 8.85 4.42
N LYS A 216 13.68 9.81 5.21
CA LYS A 216 15.05 10.31 5.12
C LYS A 216 16.05 9.26 5.62
N ASP A 217 17.25 9.24 5.03
CA ASP A 217 18.33 8.32 5.39
C ASP A 217 17.86 6.85 5.48
N PHE A 218 17.23 6.36 4.40
CA PHE A 218 16.75 4.98 4.38
C PHE A 218 17.94 3.99 4.33
N PRO A 219 17.93 2.89 5.13
CA PRO A 219 16.83 2.36 5.96
C PRO A 219 16.84 2.72 7.45
N GLU A 220 17.74 3.58 7.93
CA GLU A 220 17.92 3.87 9.35
C GLU A 220 16.87 4.84 9.94
N GLY A 221 16.36 5.77 9.12
CA GLY A 221 15.36 6.76 9.56
C GLY A 221 13.96 6.18 9.79
N SER A 222 12.95 7.05 9.82
CA SER A 222 11.54 6.64 9.82
C SER A 222 10.71 7.49 8.87
N PRO A 223 9.58 6.98 8.33
CA PRO A 223 8.71 7.79 7.47
C PRO A 223 8.12 8.98 8.22
N GLU A 224 8.35 10.17 7.69
CA GLU A 224 7.79 11.44 8.15
C GLU A 224 6.76 11.97 7.14
N PRO A 225 5.61 12.52 7.58
CA PRO A 225 4.58 12.99 6.66
C PRO A 225 5.09 14.13 5.77
N LEU A 226 4.81 14.05 4.46
CA LEU A 226 4.96 15.18 3.55
C LEU A 226 3.98 16.32 3.92
N PRO A 227 4.23 17.56 3.47
CA PRO A 227 3.38 18.73 3.71
C PRO A 227 1.90 18.51 3.39
N GLY A 228 1.04 19.38 3.93
CA GLY A 228 -0.42 19.23 3.86
C GLY A 228 -0.96 19.09 2.43
N GLU A 229 -0.34 19.78 1.48
CA GLU A 229 -0.63 19.77 0.05
C GLU A 229 -0.49 18.35 -0.55
N ALA A 230 0.47 17.58 -0.07
CA ALA A 230 0.70 16.19 -0.47
C ALA A 230 -0.33 15.20 0.12
N GLN A 231 -1.22 15.69 1.00
CA GLN A 231 -2.23 14.88 1.70
C GLN A 231 -3.66 15.12 1.20
N TYR A 232 -3.87 16.06 0.28
CA TYR A 232 -5.20 16.45 -0.21
C TYR A 232 -5.89 15.37 -1.05
N SER A 233 -5.12 14.49 -1.67
CA SER A 233 -5.59 13.43 -2.55
C SER A 233 -4.57 12.28 -2.53
N PRO A 234 -4.92 11.06 -2.97
CA PRO A 234 -3.96 9.99 -3.12
C PRO A 234 -2.81 10.41 -4.02
N LEU A 235 -1.59 10.26 -3.54
CA LEU A 235 -0.39 10.54 -4.31
C LEU A 235 -0.01 9.27 -5.06
N MET A 236 -0.28 9.27 -6.37
CA MET A 236 -0.24 8.08 -7.23
C MET A 236 1.00 8.05 -8.14
N ALA A 237 1.69 9.18 -8.28
CA ALA A 237 2.94 9.32 -8.98
C ALA A 237 3.81 10.33 -8.26
N LEU A 238 5.11 10.05 -8.22
CA LEU A 238 6.16 10.87 -7.65
C LEU A 238 7.36 10.86 -8.59
N THR A 239 8.07 11.98 -8.64
CA THR A 239 9.41 12.05 -9.24
C THR A 239 10.16 13.22 -8.61
N ALA A 240 11.48 13.14 -8.60
CA ALA A 240 12.33 14.23 -8.13
C ALA A 240 13.10 14.88 -9.28
N ALA A 241 13.13 16.20 -9.31
CA ALA A 241 13.84 16.99 -10.31
C ALA A 241 14.17 18.37 -9.76
N ASP A 242 15.28 18.97 -10.16
CA ASP A 242 15.60 20.37 -9.86
C ASP A 242 14.77 21.28 -10.78
N VAL A 243 13.63 21.78 -10.26
CA VAL A 243 12.61 22.50 -11.04
C VAL A 243 12.91 24.00 -11.05
N ASP A 244 13.49 24.53 -9.98
CA ASP A 244 13.83 25.95 -9.85
C ASP A 244 15.31 26.28 -10.16
N ALA A 245 16.10 25.25 -10.52
CA ALA A 245 17.50 25.33 -10.91
C ALA A 245 18.43 25.79 -9.77
N ASP A 246 18.10 25.48 -8.52
CA ASP A 246 18.92 25.78 -7.36
C ASP A 246 19.97 24.69 -7.02
N GLY A 247 19.95 23.61 -7.79
CA GLY A 247 20.85 22.47 -7.67
C GLY A 247 20.38 21.39 -6.70
N ARG A 248 19.23 21.52 -6.05
CA ARG A 248 18.63 20.50 -5.17
C ARG A 248 17.43 19.83 -5.85
N PRO A 249 17.17 18.52 -5.64
CA PRO A 249 15.99 17.89 -6.19
C PRO A 249 14.72 18.36 -5.46
N ASP A 250 13.77 18.91 -6.22
CA ASP A 250 12.39 19.18 -5.79
C ASP A 250 11.50 17.96 -6.01
N VAL A 251 10.36 17.93 -5.32
CA VAL A 251 9.39 16.82 -5.46
C VAL A 251 8.24 17.25 -6.34
N LEU A 252 8.03 16.50 -7.43
CA LEU A 252 6.84 16.58 -8.27
C LEU A 252 5.95 15.38 -8.01
N GLY A 253 4.64 15.61 -7.98
CA GLY A 253 3.70 14.52 -7.79
C GLY A 253 2.28 14.82 -8.21
N GLY A 254 1.45 13.80 -8.18
CA GLY A 254 0.03 13.95 -8.45
C GLY A 254 -0.74 12.66 -8.27
N GLY A 255 -2.07 12.78 -8.25
CA GLY A 255 -2.94 11.62 -8.20
C GLY A 255 -4.35 11.95 -7.73
N ASN A 256 -5.31 11.25 -8.31
CA ASN A 256 -6.72 11.31 -7.95
C ASN A 256 -7.29 9.90 -8.08
N PHE A 257 -8.34 9.60 -7.30
CA PHE A 257 -9.06 8.34 -7.36
C PHE A 257 -10.57 8.57 -7.38
N TYR A 258 -11.23 8.00 -8.38
CA TYR A 258 -12.66 8.22 -8.63
C TYR A 258 -13.52 6.98 -8.32
N GLY A 259 -12.89 5.82 -8.12
CA GLY A 259 -13.55 4.53 -7.91
C GLY A 259 -14.03 4.29 -6.48
N CYS A 260 -14.49 5.34 -5.80
CA CYS A 260 -14.95 5.26 -4.42
C CYS A 260 -16.47 5.01 -4.34
N PRO A 261 -16.93 4.28 -3.30
CA PRO A 261 -18.33 4.26 -2.94
C PRO A 261 -18.86 5.68 -2.64
N PRO A 262 -20.17 5.94 -2.80
CA PRO A 262 -20.76 7.24 -2.50
C PRO A 262 -20.45 7.77 -1.09
N ALA A 263 -20.32 6.89 -0.09
CA ALA A 263 -20.00 7.25 1.29
C ALA A 263 -18.60 7.84 1.48
N ILE A 264 -17.63 7.49 0.63
CA ILE A 264 -16.27 8.04 0.66
C ILE A 264 -16.18 9.29 -0.23
N GLY A 265 -16.93 9.30 -1.34
CA GLY A 265 -16.84 10.36 -2.33
C GLY A 265 -15.55 10.27 -3.15
N ARG A 266 -15.45 11.11 -4.19
CA ARG A 266 -14.27 11.11 -5.08
C ARG A 266 -13.09 11.77 -4.38
N LEU A 267 -11.92 11.14 -4.47
CA LEU A 267 -10.66 11.70 -4.01
C LEU A 267 -9.99 12.45 -5.17
N ALA A 268 -10.46 13.67 -5.43
CA ALA A 268 -10.17 14.40 -6.67
C ALA A 268 -9.57 15.80 -6.42
N ALA A 269 -8.88 16.00 -5.31
CA ALA A 269 -8.39 17.32 -4.90
C ALA A 269 -7.01 17.68 -5.49
N SER A 270 -6.29 16.72 -6.08
CA SER A 270 -4.98 17.01 -6.68
C SER A 270 -5.12 17.76 -8.00
N ARG A 271 -4.30 18.81 -8.17
CA ARG A 271 -4.11 19.57 -9.42
C ARG A 271 -2.67 19.46 -9.94
N GLY A 272 -1.93 18.47 -9.46
CA GLY A 272 -0.47 18.48 -9.47
C GLY A 272 0.09 19.03 -8.15
N LEU A 273 1.30 18.60 -7.83
CA LEU A 273 2.04 18.94 -6.63
C LEU A 273 3.48 19.26 -7.04
N THR A 274 3.99 20.37 -6.55
CA THR A 274 5.42 20.72 -6.57
C THR A 274 5.78 21.14 -5.15
N LEU A 275 6.74 20.48 -4.54
CA LEU A 275 7.33 20.86 -3.27
C LEU A 275 8.78 21.25 -3.53
N LEU A 276 9.09 22.52 -3.28
CA LEU A 276 10.46 23.03 -3.43
C LEU A 276 11.31 22.57 -2.26
N ASN A 277 12.55 22.19 -2.54
CA ASN A 277 13.50 21.73 -1.55
C ASN A 277 14.30 22.91 -0.98
N GLU A 278 13.81 23.48 0.12
CA GLU A 278 14.42 24.67 0.72
C GLU A 278 15.58 24.35 1.69
N ASP A 279 15.72 23.10 2.17
CA ASP A 279 16.73 22.66 3.16
C ASP A 279 17.16 21.18 3.01
#